data_AF-X1LLZ1-F1
#
_entry.id   AF-X1LLZ1-F1
#
_cell.length_a   1.000
_cell.length_b   1.000
_cell.length_c   1.000
_cell.angle_alpha   90.00
_cell.angle_beta   90.00
_cell.angle_gamma   90.00
#
_symmetry.space_group_name_H-M   'P 1'
#
loop_
_entity.id
_entity.type
_entity.pdbx_description
1 polymer ?
#
loop_
_entity_poly.entity_id
_entity_poly.type
_entity_poly.pdbx_seq_one_letter_code
_entity_poly.pdbx_strand_id
1 'polypeptide(L)'
;MGHLALFLGLGICLGVGGWQLAVWLFEIRDKNKKYKAASAYALERNKPLLVVGGPWGITRTRHWLNVPAHGNGDVCLDIDRRAIEGHPCGVIANVTHIPFSDKCFGAVFSSHLLEHLPTTDDAKKALSE
;
A
#
# COMPACT_ATOMS: atom_id res chain seq x y z
N MET A 1 -41.22 -13.17 18.15
CA MET A 1 -40.67 -12.53 16.93
C MET A 1 -39.34 -11.79 17.17
N GLY A 2 -39.11 -11.12 18.30
CA GLY A 2 -37.85 -10.37 18.56
C GLY A 2 -36.56 -11.20 18.57
N HIS A 3 -36.58 -12.44 19.08
CA HIS A 3 -35.38 -13.29 19.12
C HIS A 3 -34.91 -13.73 17.73
N LEU A 4 -35.83 -14.01 16.80
CA LEU A 4 -35.48 -14.43 15.44
C LEU A 4 -34.75 -13.32 14.67
N ALA A 5 -35.21 -12.07 14.80
CA ALA A 5 -34.56 -10.91 14.19
C ALA A 5 -33.16 -10.68 14.76
N LEU A 6 -32.98 -10.89 16.08
CA LEU A 6 -31.67 -10.78 16.73
C LEU A 6 -30.70 -11.85 16.23
N PHE A 7 -31.12 -13.11 16.12
CA PHE A 7 -30.28 -14.20 15.60
C PHE A 7 -29.90 -14.00 14.13
N LEU A 8 -30.83 -13.53 13.29
CA LEU A 8 -30.55 -13.21 11.89
C LEU A 8 -29.57 -12.04 11.76
N GLY A 9 -29.78 -10.98 12.54
CA GLY A 9 -28.85 -9.84 12.59
C GLY A 9 -27.44 -10.26 13.03
N LEU A 10 -27.34 -11.09 14.06
CA LEU A 10 -26.06 -11.61 14.55
C LEU A 10 -25.36 -12.48 13.50
N GLY A 11 -26.11 -13.35 12.83
CA GLY A 11 -25.61 -14.20 11.75
C GLY A 11 -25.05 -13.39 10.57
N ILE A 12 -25.74 -12.32 10.16
CA ILE A 12 -25.26 -11.41 9.11
C ILE A 12 -23.99 -10.69 9.56
N CYS A 13 -23.96 -10.14 10.78
CA CYS A 13 -22.78 -9.45 11.31
C CYS A 13 -21.56 -10.37 11.39
N LEU A 14 -21.74 -11.62 11.84
CA LEU A 14 -20.66 -12.60 11.88
C LEU A 14 -20.20 -13.02 10.48
N GLY A 15 -21.14 -13.23 9.55
CA GLY A 15 -20.82 -13.58 8.17
C GLY A 15 -20.04 -12.47 7.46
N VAL A 16 -20.56 -11.24 7.47
CA VAL A 16 -19.91 -10.07 6.86
C VAL A 16 -18.60 -9.73 7.54
N GLY A 17 -18.58 -9.73 8.88
CA GLY A 17 -17.37 -9.45 9.65
C GLY A 17 -16.26 -10.47 9.42
N GLY A 18 -16.61 -11.77 9.41
CA GLY A 18 -15.69 -12.86 9.11
C GLY A 18 -15.15 -12.78 7.68
N TRP A 19 -16.01 -12.48 6.70
CA TRP A 19 -15.60 -12.26 5.31
C TRP A 19 -14.63 -11.08 5.16
N GLN A 20 -14.98 -9.92 5.75
CA GLN A 20 -14.15 -8.73 5.69
C GLN A 20 -12.75 -8.97 6.29
N LEU A 21 -12.70 -9.70 7.42
CA LEU A 21 -11.44 -10.09 8.06
C LEU A 21 -10.61 -11.01 7.16
N ALA A 22 -11.24 -12.01 6.52
CA ALA A 22 -10.56 -12.93 5.62
C ALA A 22 -9.96 -12.23 4.39
N VAL A 23 -10.73 -11.33 3.75
CA VAL A 23 -10.25 -10.51 2.62
C VAL A 23 -9.07 -9.65 3.06
N TRP A 24 -9.19 -8.95 4.18
CA TRP A 24 -8.12 -8.10 4.68
C TRP A 24 -6.81 -8.86 4.98
N LEU A 25 -6.91 -10.05 5.58
CA LEU A 25 -5.74 -10.92 5.82
C LEU A 25 -5.10 -11.40 4.52
N PHE A 26 -5.91 -11.72 3.51
CA PHE A 26 -5.42 -12.14 2.20
C PHE A 26 -4.68 -11.00 1.49
N GLU A 27 -5.24 -9.79 1.49
CA GLU A 27 -4.61 -8.60 0.90
C GLU A 27 -3.28 -8.25 1.58
N ILE A 28 -3.22 -8.32 2.92
CA ILE A 28 -1.95 -8.11 3.65
C ILE A 28 -0.91 -9.15 3.22
N ARG A 29 -1.30 -10.42 3.13
CA ARG A 29 -0.38 -11.50 2.76
C ARG A 29 0.12 -11.35 1.33
N ASP A 30 -0.76 -11.03 0.39
CA ASP A 30 -0.41 -10.81 -1.01
C ASP A 30 0.52 -9.60 -1.17
N LYS A 31 0.20 -8.48 -0.51
CA LYS A 31 1.05 -7.27 -0.50
C LYS A 31 2.44 -7.57 0.06
N ASN A 32 2.54 -8.29 1.17
CA ASN A 32 3.83 -8.68 1.75
C ASN A 32 4.63 -9.61 0.83
N LYS A 33 3.96 -10.51 0.11
CA LYS A 33 4.61 -11.38 -0.88
C LYS A 33 5.19 -10.55 -2.03
N LYS A 34 4.42 -9.60 -2.58
CA LYS A 34 4.86 -8.69 -3.65
C LYS A 34 6.02 -7.79 -3.21
N TYR A 35 5.94 -7.22 -2.00
CA TYR A 35 7.03 -6.43 -1.42
C TYR A 35 8.33 -7.24 -1.32
N LYS A 36 8.26 -8.47 -0.77
CA LYS A 36 9.43 -9.35 -0.67
C LYS A 36 10.03 -9.71 -2.02
N ALA A 37 9.18 -9.98 -3.02
CA ALA A 37 9.63 -10.25 -4.38
C ALA A 37 10.34 -9.04 -5.00
N ALA A 38 9.79 -7.83 -4.86
CA ALA A 38 10.40 -6.60 -5.34
C ALA A 38 11.75 -6.33 -4.66
N SER A 39 11.83 -6.50 -3.33
CA SER A 39 13.07 -6.35 -2.56
C SER A 39 14.14 -7.36 -2.99
N ALA A 40 13.77 -8.63 -3.15
CA ALA A 40 14.71 -9.66 -3.60
C ALA A 40 15.23 -9.37 -5.02
N TYR A 41 14.35 -8.91 -5.92
CA TYR A 41 14.74 -8.55 -7.29
C TYR A 41 15.66 -7.32 -7.33
N ALA A 42 15.38 -6.29 -6.53
CA ALA A 42 16.24 -5.12 -6.43
C ALA A 42 17.65 -5.51 -5.95
N LEU A 43 17.72 -6.36 -4.92
CA LEU A 43 18.97 -6.93 -4.41
C LEU A 43 19.72 -7.74 -5.47
N GLU A 44 19.04 -8.62 -6.20
CA GLU A 44 19.63 -9.41 -7.29
C GLU A 44 20.26 -8.52 -8.38
N ARG A 45 19.64 -7.38 -8.67
CA ARG A 45 20.15 -6.39 -9.63
C ARG A 45 21.20 -5.44 -9.06
N ASN A 46 21.56 -5.60 -7.78
CA ASN A 46 22.45 -4.70 -7.05
C ASN A 46 22.05 -3.22 -7.19
N LYS A 47 20.74 -2.96 -7.08
CA LYS A 47 20.14 -1.63 -7.19
C LYS A 47 19.14 -1.39 -6.06
N PRO A 48 18.89 -0.13 -5.66
CA PRO A 48 17.94 0.18 -4.61
C PRO A 48 16.50 -0.22 -4.99
N LEU A 49 15.71 -0.55 -3.97
CA LEU A 49 14.25 -0.66 -4.03
C LEU A 49 13.61 0.71 -3.79
N LEU A 50 12.81 1.18 -4.75
CA LEU A 50 11.93 2.33 -4.56
C LEU A 50 10.57 1.86 -4.02
N VAL A 51 10.12 2.46 -2.93
CA VAL A 51 8.74 2.35 -2.45
C VAL A 51 7.98 3.62 -2.81
N VAL A 52 6.86 3.49 -3.51
CA VAL A 52 5.96 4.59 -3.86
C VAL A 52 4.64 4.43 -3.10
N GLY A 53 4.26 5.47 -2.35
CA GLY A 53 3.22 5.36 -1.34
C GLY A 53 3.84 4.92 -0.02
N GLY A 54 4.08 5.87 0.86
CA GLY A 54 4.82 5.69 2.10
C GLY A 54 4.17 4.66 3.03
N PRO A 55 4.99 3.94 3.81
CA PRO A 55 4.57 2.80 4.63
C PRO A 55 3.53 3.17 5.71
N TRP A 56 3.43 4.44 6.07
CA TRP A 56 2.50 4.90 7.09
C TRP A 56 1.09 5.21 6.56
N GLY A 57 0.99 5.58 5.28
CA GLY A 57 -0.26 6.00 4.64
C GLY A 57 -0.98 7.14 5.39
N ILE A 58 -2.26 7.38 5.05
CA ILE A 58 -3.09 8.45 5.65
C ILE A 58 -3.84 8.03 6.92
N THR A 59 -3.84 6.74 7.26
CA THR A 59 -4.64 6.19 8.38
C THR A 59 -3.98 6.48 9.72
N ARG A 60 -4.58 7.38 10.50
CA ARG A 60 -4.18 7.71 11.90
C ARG A 60 -3.97 6.49 12.80
N THR A 61 -4.72 5.42 12.57
CA THR A 61 -4.63 4.18 13.37
C THR A 61 -3.26 3.52 13.28
N ARG A 62 -2.59 3.57 12.12
CA ARG A 62 -1.26 2.97 11.92
C ARG A 62 -0.17 3.73 12.66
N HIS A 63 -0.25 5.07 12.64
CA HIS A 63 0.63 5.91 13.44
C HIS A 63 0.41 5.70 14.95
N TRP A 64 -0.84 5.55 15.39
CA TRP A 64 -1.15 5.30 16.80
C TRP A 64 -0.62 3.95 17.29
N LEU A 65 -0.72 2.90 16.47
CA LEU A 65 -0.21 1.57 16.79
C LEU A 65 1.28 1.39 16.47
N ASN A 66 1.92 2.38 15.84
CA ASN A 66 3.30 2.33 15.34
C ASN A 66 3.59 1.09 14.47
N VAL A 67 2.64 0.70 13.61
CA VAL A 67 2.77 -0.46 12.70
C VAL A 67 2.72 0.00 11.24
N PRO A 68 3.82 -0.14 10.47
CA PRO A 68 3.83 0.22 9.05
C PRO A 68 3.05 -0.79 8.20
N ALA A 69 2.56 -0.34 7.04
CA ALA A 69 1.76 -1.15 6.12
C ALA A 69 2.59 -2.14 5.30
N HIS A 70 3.87 -1.84 5.07
CA HIS A 70 4.88 -2.65 4.39
C HIS A 70 6.26 -2.13 4.81
N GLY A 71 7.34 -2.76 4.31
CA GLY A 71 8.69 -2.24 4.56
C GLY A 71 8.93 -0.89 3.86
N ASN A 72 9.94 -0.19 4.35
CA ASN A 72 10.25 1.18 3.97
C ASN A 72 10.96 1.32 2.60
N GLY A 73 11.56 0.24 2.10
CA GLY A 73 12.46 0.29 0.94
C GLY A 73 13.80 0.96 1.26
N ASP A 74 14.63 1.12 0.23
CA ASP A 74 15.88 1.89 0.34
C ASP A 74 15.62 3.38 0.11
N VAL A 75 14.66 3.69 -0.77
CA VAL A 75 14.16 5.04 -1.06
C VAL A 75 12.64 5.00 -1.03
N CYS A 76 12.02 6.04 -0.46
CA CYS A 76 10.58 6.14 -0.36
C CYS A 76 10.09 7.45 -0.97
N LEU A 77 9.08 7.38 -1.85
CA LEU A 77 8.48 8.52 -2.53
C LEU A 77 6.99 8.61 -2.19
N ASP A 78 6.55 9.78 -1.73
CA ASP A 78 5.14 10.09 -1.50
C ASP A 78 4.86 11.59 -1.70
N ILE A 79 3.61 11.95 -1.96
CA ILE A 79 3.16 13.34 -1.97
C ILE A 79 2.94 13.89 -0.55
N ASP A 80 2.59 13.02 0.41
CA ASP A 80 2.36 13.35 1.81
C ASP A 80 3.63 13.07 2.64
N ARG A 81 4.17 14.14 3.23
CA ARG A 81 5.32 14.08 4.13
C ARG A 81 5.11 13.12 5.31
N ARG A 82 3.88 12.99 5.81
CA ARG A 82 3.56 12.13 6.95
C ARG A 82 3.71 10.65 6.60
N ALA A 83 3.43 10.29 5.35
CA ALA A 83 3.55 8.91 4.89
C ALA A 83 5.00 8.40 4.89
N ILE A 84 5.99 9.31 4.83
CA ILE A 84 7.43 9.02 4.79
C ILE A 84 8.18 9.54 6.03
N GLU A 85 7.45 9.90 7.09
CA GLU A 85 8.05 10.46 8.30
C GLU A 85 9.07 9.48 8.92
N GLY A 86 10.25 10.00 9.27
CA GLY A 86 11.35 9.21 9.81
C GLY A 86 12.15 8.40 8.79
N HIS A 87 11.82 8.45 7.49
CA HIS A 87 12.57 7.75 6.45
C HIS A 87 13.85 8.51 6.09
N PRO A 88 15.06 7.90 6.18
CA PRO A 88 16.32 8.59 5.91
C PRO A 88 16.45 9.06 4.46
N CYS A 89 15.88 8.30 3.52
CA CYS A 89 15.87 8.59 2.08
C CYS A 89 14.44 8.88 1.58
N GLY A 90 13.64 9.60 2.37
CA GLY A 90 12.27 9.98 1.99
C GLY A 90 12.25 11.17 1.03
N VAL A 91 11.51 11.07 -0.06
CA VAL A 91 11.39 12.10 -1.10
C VAL A 91 9.93 12.51 -1.26
N ILE A 92 9.64 13.80 -1.07
CA ILE A 92 8.31 14.35 -1.30
C ILE A 92 8.15 14.66 -2.78
N ALA A 93 7.38 13.87 -3.53
CA ALA A 93 7.16 14.09 -4.95
C ALA A 93 5.88 13.39 -5.45
N ASN A 94 5.36 13.87 -6.58
CA ASN A 94 4.26 13.23 -7.29
C ASN A 94 4.82 12.13 -8.20
N VAL A 95 4.23 10.92 -8.16
CA VAL A 95 4.65 9.78 -9.00
C VAL A 95 4.51 10.05 -10.50
N THR A 96 3.68 11.01 -10.91
CA THR A 96 3.61 11.47 -12.31
C THR A 96 4.87 12.25 -12.75
N HIS A 97 5.70 12.69 -11.79
CA HIS A 97 6.91 13.47 -12.01
C HIS A 97 8.03 12.95 -11.10
N ILE A 98 8.51 11.73 -11.38
CA ILE A 98 9.51 11.03 -10.57
C ILE A 98 10.87 11.78 -10.66
N PRO A 99 11.44 12.26 -9.53
CA PRO A 99 12.67 13.07 -9.51
C PRO A 99 13.94 12.22 -9.47
N PHE A 100 13.92 11.06 -10.15
CA PHE A 100 15.05 10.13 -10.19
C PHE A 100 15.49 9.91 -11.63
N SER A 101 16.77 9.62 -11.82
CA SER A 101 17.28 9.26 -13.14
C SER A 101 16.67 7.94 -13.63
N ASP A 102 16.60 7.79 -14.95
CA ASP A 102 16.15 6.55 -15.58
C ASP A 102 16.98 5.35 -15.08
N LYS A 103 16.29 4.23 -14.83
CA LYS A 103 16.89 2.96 -14.38
C LYS A 103 17.72 3.03 -13.09
N CYS A 104 17.49 4.03 -12.24
CA CYS A 104 18.17 4.14 -10.93
C CYS A 104 17.84 2.97 -9.99
N PHE A 105 16.61 2.43 -10.07
CA PHE A 105 16.13 1.38 -9.18
C PHE A 105 16.15 -0.01 -9.82
N GLY A 106 16.27 -1.04 -8.97
CA GLY A 106 16.19 -2.43 -9.38
C GLY A 106 14.75 -2.92 -9.49
N ALA A 107 13.90 -2.47 -8.55
CA ALA A 107 12.47 -2.68 -8.57
C ALA A 107 11.76 -1.47 -7.96
N VAL A 108 10.46 -1.37 -8.27
CA VAL A 108 9.55 -0.42 -7.63
C VAL A 108 8.43 -1.22 -6.98
N PHE A 109 8.16 -0.92 -5.71
CA PHE A 109 6.97 -1.40 -5.02
C PHE A 109 6.01 -0.23 -4.83
N SER A 110 4.80 -0.36 -5.37
CA SER A 110 3.73 0.64 -5.23
C SER A 110 2.50 0.04 -4.55
N SER A 111 1.85 0.83 -3.71
CA SER A 111 0.57 0.48 -3.09
C SER A 111 -0.31 1.72 -3.04
N HIS A 112 -1.61 1.56 -3.30
CA HIS A 112 -2.60 2.63 -3.13
C HIS A 112 -2.34 3.91 -3.96
N LEU A 113 -1.94 3.76 -5.24
CA LEU A 113 -1.67 4.92 -6.11
C LEU A 113 -2.84 5.30 -7.03
N LEU A 114 -3.62 4.32 -7.50
CA LEU A 114 -4.60 4.53 -8.55
C LEU A 114 -5.82 5.33 -8.04
N GLU A 115 -6.14 5.21 -6.77
CA GLU A 115 -7.20 5.98 -6.11
C GLU A 115 -6.91 7.48 -6.04
N HIS A 116 -5.68 7.90 -6.30
CA HIS A 116 -5.28 9.30 -6.31
C HIS A 116 -5.29 9.93 -7.72
N LEU A 117 -5.61 9.16 -8.75
CA LEU A 117 -5.74 9.69 -10.10
C LEU A 117 -7.03 10.51 -10.24
N PRO A 118 -7.03 11.60 -11.04
CA PRO A 118 -8.16 12.52 -11.12
C PRO A 118 -9.45 11.85 -11.63
N THR A 119 -9.30 10.86 -12.51
CA THR A 119 -10.42 10.14 -13.11
C THR A 119 -10.17 8.64 -13.14
N THR A 120 -11.26 7.86 -13.23
CA THR A 120 -11.17 6.42 -13.43
C THR A 120 -10.57 6.03 -14.78
N ASP A 121 -10.64 6.92 -15.78
CA ASP A 121 -10.06 6.65 -17.09
C ASP A 121 -8.54 6.82 -17.07
N ASP A 122 -8.03 7.77 -16.28
CA ASP A 122 -6.59 7.87 -16.00
C ASP A 122 -6.07 6.59 -15.32
N ALA A 123 -6.84 6.03 -14.38
CA ALA A 123 -6.49 4.77 -13.71
C ALA A 123 -6.49 3.57 -14.68
N LYS A 124 -7.48 3.47 -15.57
CA LYS A 124 -7.51 2.43 -16.61
C LYS A 124 -6.33 2.57 -17.57
N LYS A 125 -5.99 3.81 -17.96
CA LYS A 125 -4.85 4.09 -18.83
C LYS A 125 -3.54 3.63 -18.18
N ALA A 126 -3.31 3.99 -16.91
CA ALA A 126 -2.13 3.58 -16.16
C ALA A 126 -2.00 2.06 -16.00
N LEU A 127 -3.14 1.33 -15.94
CA LEU A 127 -3.15 -0.14 -15.89
C LEU A 127 -2.86 -0.82 -17.23
N SER A 128 -3.01 -0.09 -18.35
CA SER A 128 -2.84 -0.63 -19.70
C SER A 128 -1.44 -0.45 -20.29
N GLU A 129 -0.56 0.27 -19.57
CA GLU A 129 0.86 0.44 -19.89
C GLU A 129 1.70 -0.76 -19.42
#